data_AF-A0AAV5FAD9-F1
#
_entry.id   AF-A0AAV5FAD9-F1
#
_cell.length_a   1.000
_cell.length_b   1.000
_cell.length_c   1.000
_cell.angle_alpha   90.00
_cell.angle_beta   90.00
_cell.angle_gamma   90.00
#
_symmetry.space_group_name_H-M   'P 1'
#
loop_
_entity.id
_entity.type
_entity.pdbx_description
1 polymer ?
#
loop_
_entity_poly.entity_id
_entity_poly.type
_entity_poly.pdbx_seq_one_letter_code
_entity_poly.pdbx_strand_id
1 'polypeptide(L)'
;MAYKANVLFLESPVGVGFSYTNTTSDLNKLDDRFVAEDTYNFLVNWFSRFPQYKNNDFYISGESYAGHYVPQLAELVHERNKHLERNQHINLKGFVVGNAITDEYYDEKALVEFAWSHSVISDQIYEHVKNVCDFRLPYFTNECTDAMDLVYTQYDTIDIFNVYAPKCNAPTDECALSLSSVSSVETNAKKKFKRLRMSSGYDPCYSTHIEDYFNRIDVQKLLHANVSGWIKDRRWTICSYSIFDNYDISIFSVRHIYDKLIKAGLTRTQRRERRTLSCGMGKSLSPTRARRAGHLQPERTRLGS
;
A
#
# COMPACT_ATOMS: atom_id res chain seq x y z
N MET A 1 -22.54 0.65 -18.54
CA MET A 1 -23.15 0.98 -17.24
C MET A 1 -22.12 1.71 -16.41
N ALA A 2 -22.48 2.82 -15.77
CA ALA A 2 -21.63 3.47 -14.77
C ALA A 2 -21.95 2.81 -13.42
N TYR A 3 -20.98 2.11 -12.84
CA TYR A 3 -21.15 1.57 -11.49
C TYR A 3 -21.07 2.73 -10.50
N LYS A 4 -22.14 2.93 -9.71
CA LYS A 4 -22.15 3.84 -8.57
C LYS A 4 -21.83 3.02 -7.33
N ALA A 5 -20.81 3.42 -6.58
CA ALA A 5 -20.46 2.82 -5.30
C ALA A 5 -20.41 3.92 -4.23
N ASN A 6 -20.78 3.57 -3.00
CA ASN A 6 -20.43 4.38 -1.83
C ASN A 6 -19.04 3.94 -1.39
N VAL A 7 -18.11 4.89 -1.31
CA VAL A 7 -16.71 4.60 -0.98
C VAL A 7 -16.42 5.12 0.42
N LEU A 8 -15.87 4.24 1.26
CA LEU A 8 -15.40 4.58 2.60
C LEU A 8 -13.87 4.52 2.59
N PHE A 9 -13.23 5.67 2.84
CA PHE A 9 -11.80 5.75 3.09
C PHE A 9 -11.57 5.66 4.59
N LEU A 10 -10.75 4.71 5.01
CA LEU A 10 -10.41 4.48 6.40
C LEU A 10 -8.90 4.66 6.58
N GLU A 11 -8.52 5.55 7.49
CA GLU A 11 -7.13 5.68 7.93
C GLU A 11 -6.87 4.65 9.03
N SER A 12 -5.99 3.69 8.75
CA SER A 12 -5.69 2.55 9.62
C SER A 12 -4.23 2.14 9.39
N PRO A 13 -3.49 1.68 10.42
CA PRO A 13 -3.93 1.50 11.81
C PRO A 13 -4.00 2.80 12.62
N VAL A 14 -4.30 2.67 13.91
CA VAL A 14 -4.17 3.75 14.90
C VAL A 14 -2.81 4.45 14.78
N GLY A 15 -2.82 5.79 14.80
CA GLY A 15 -1.63 6.63 14.62
C GLY A 15 -1.32 7.00 13.16
N VAL A 16 -2.10 6.51 12.19
CA VAL A 16 -2.05 6.94 10.78
C VAL A 16 -3.05 8.07 10.53
N GLY A 17 -2.60 9.13 9.87
CA GLY A 17 -3.44 10.27 9.49
C GLY A 17 -4.12 10.92 10.69
N PHE A 18 -5.46 10.94 10.71
CA PHE A 18 -6.28 11.43 11.80
C PHE A 18 -6.70 10.34 12.81
N SER A 19 -6.31 9.08 12.62
CA SER A 19 -6.61 8.00 13.56
C SER A 19 -5.67 8.08 14.78
N TYR A 20 -6.25 8.02 15.98
CA TYR A 20 -5.51 8.19 17.24
C TYR A 20 -6.04 7.27 18.35
N THR A 21 -5.25 7.13 19.42
CA THR A 21 -5.62 6.43 20.66
C THR A 21 -5.30 7.29 21.87
N ASN A 22 -6.03 7.06 22.96
CA ASN A 22 -5.72 7.63 24.27
C ASN A 22 -4.74 6.75 25.07
N THR A 23 -4.43 5.55 24.57
CA THR A 23 -3.60 4.56 25.25
C THR A 23 -2.30 4.39 24.49
N THR A 24 -1.22 5.00 24.97
CA THR A 24 0.09 5.01 24.29
C THR A 24 0.63 3.60 24.03
N SER A 25 0.27 2.60 24.85
CA SER A 25 0.72 1.22 24.66
C SER A 25 0.15 0.54 23.41
N ASP A 26 -0.94 1.04 22.83
CA ASP A 26 -1.51 0.50 21.60
C ASP A 26 -0.55 0.69 20.42
N LEU A 27 0.27 1.76 20.47
CA LEU A 27 1.26 2.07 19.44
C LEU A 27 2.50 1.14 19.47
N ASN A 28 2.67 0.35 20.53
CA ASN A 28 3.85 -0.48 20.74
C ASN A 28 3.64 -1.95 20.32
N LYS A 29 2.44 -2.31 19.85
CA LYS A 29 2.04 -3.69 19.54
C LYS A 29 1.17 -3.75 18.29
N LEU A 30 1.71 -3.23 17.19
CA LEU A 30 1.03 -3.21 15.91
C LEU A 30 1.52 -4.39 15.08
N ASP A 31 0.64 -5.38 14.88
CA ASP A 31 0.83 -6.49 13.96
C ASP A 31 -0.40 -6.62 13.04
N ASP A 32 -0.27 -7.40 11.96
CA ASP A 32 -1.34 -7.57 10.97
C ASP A 32 -2.66 -8.07 11.58
N ARG A 33 -2.58 -8.90 12.63
CA ARG A 33 -3.76 -9.44 13.30
C ARG A 33 -4.48 -8.37 14.11
N PHE A 34 -3.72 -7.54 14.84
CA PHE A 34 -4.25 -6.39 15.57
C PHE A 34 -4.97 -5.45 14.60
N VAL A 35 -4.35 -5.10 13.47
CA VAL A 35 -4.96 -4.21 12.47
C VAL A 35 -6.25 -4.81 11.89
N ALA A 36 -6.26 -6.12 11.61
CA ALA A 36 -7.47 -6.79 11.13
C ALA A 36 -8.61 -6.75 12.17
N GLU A 37 -8.34 -7.05 13.44
CA GLU A 37 -9.34 -7.01 14.51
C GLU A 37 -9.84 -5.59 14.80
N ASP A 38 -8.95 -4.61 14.85
CA ASP A 38 -9.33 -3.20 15.07
C ASP A 38 -10.18 -2.67 13.91
N THR A 39 -9.78 -2.97 12.68
CA THR A 39 -10.55 -2.60 11.48
C THR A 39 -11.91 -3.32 11.42
N TYR A 40 -11.99 -4.58 11.84
CA TYR A 40 -13.26 -5.31 11.97
C TYR A 40 -14.17 -4.65 13.00
N ASN A 41 -13.66 -4.29 14.17
CA ASN A 41 -14.42 -3.58 15.20
C ASN A 41 -14.91 -2.22 14.71
N PHE A 42 -14.08 -1.48 13.97
CA PHE A 42 -14.50 -0.26 13.29
C PHE A 42 -15.69 -0.54 12.35
N LEU A 43 -15.62 -1.55 11.48
CA LEU A 43 -16.69 -1.88 10.54
C LEU A 43 -18.00 -2.26 11.26
N VAL A 44 -17.94 -3.07 12.31
CA VAL A 44 -19.11 -3.43 13.12
C VAL A 44 -19.79 -2.17 13.69
N ASN A 45 -18.99 -1.26 14.27
CA ASN A 45 -19.49 0.00 14.82
C ASN A 45 -20.00 0.94 13.72
N TRP A 46 -19.35 0.97 12.56
CA TRP A 46 -19.75 1.79 11.42
C TRP A 46 -21.11 1.33 10.87
N PHE A 47 -21.32 0.03 10.67
CA PHE A 47 -22.62 -0.51 10.25
C PHE A 47 -23.72 -0.36 11.30
N SER A 48 -23.36 -0.33 12.59
CA SER A 48 -24.30 -0.01 13.67
C SER A 48 -24.74 1.47 13.61
N ARG A 49 -23.80 2.38 13.35
CA ARG A 49 -24.06 3.82 13.19
C ARG A 49 -24.78 4.17 11.89
N PHE A 50 -24.52 3.42 10.81
CA PHE A 50 -25.10 3.63 9.48
C PHE A 50 -25.84 2.38 8.98
N PRO A 51 -26.95 1.99 9.64
CA PRO A 51 -27.65 0.74 9.35
C PRO A 51 -28.24 0.67 7.94
N GLN A 52 -28.45 1.82 7.27
CA GLN A 52 -28.92 1.89 5.89
C GLN A 52 -27.99 1.20 4.89
N TYR A 53 -26.71 0.99 5.24
CA TYR A 53 -25.74 0.32 4.37
C TYR A 53 -25.56 -1.17 4.67
N LYS A 54 -26.17 -1.69 5.75
CA LYS A 54 -25.92 -3.05 6.25
C LYS A 54 -26.19 -4.17 5.23
N ASN A 55 -27.22 -3.98 4.40
CA ASN A 55 -27.62 -4.96 3.39
C ASN A 55 -26.97 -4.74 2.01
N ASN A 56 -26.16 -3.69 1.85
CA ASN A 56 -25.47 -3.46 0.59
C ASN A 56 -24.38 -4.51 0.36
N ASP A 57 -24.07 -4.78 -0.89
CA ASP A 57 -22.89 -5.56 -1.24
C ASP A 57 -21.64 -4.81 -0.77
N PHE A 58 -20.85 -5.47 0.07
CA PHE A 58 -19.65 -4.90 0.66
C PHE A 58 -18.40 -5.50 0.01
N TYR A 59 -17.47 -4.61 -0.35
CA TYR A 59 -16.19 -4.97 -0.93
C TYR A 59 -15.09 -4.27 -0.17
N ILE A 60 -13.99 -4.98 0.06
CA ILE A 60 -12.79 -4.42 0.70
C ILE A 60 -11.76 -4.18 -0.39
N SER A 61 -11.21 -2.97 -0.48
CA SER A 61 -10.17 -2.66 -1.44
C SER A 61 -8.98 -1.95 -0.81
N GLY A 62 -7.79 -2.21 -1.33
CA GLY A 62 -6.56 -1.55 -0.88
C GLY A 62 -5.42 -1.68 -1.89
N GLU A 63 -4.31 -1.01 -1.62
CA GLU A 63 -3.11 -0.99 -2.45
C GLU A 63 -1.85 -1.23 -1.62
N SER A 64 -0.76 -1.67 -2.26
CA SER A 64 0.55 -1.85 -1.62
C SER A 64 0.50 -2.86 -0.47
N TYR A 65 0.93 -2.49 0.74
CA TYR A 65 0.88 -3.33 1.93
C TYR A 65 -0.55 -3.73 2.34
N ALA A 66 -1.59 -3.06 1.81
CA ALA A 66 -2.96 -3.54 1.97
C ALA A 66 -3.20 -4.90 1.27
N GLY A 67 -2.24 -5.41 0.49
CA GLY A 67 -2.19 -6.81 0.10
C GLY A 67 -2.17 -7.79 1.26
N HIS A 68 -1.71 -7.37 2.44
CA HIS A 68 -1.81 -8.06 3.72
C HIS A 68 -3.11 -7.71 4.45
N TYR A 69 -3.44 -6.42 4.60
CA TYR A 69 -4.60 -5.97 5.36
C TYR A 69 -5.94 -6.48 4.81
N VAL A 70 -6.13 -6.36 3.49
CA VAL A 70 -7.40 -6.67 2.82
C VAL A 70 -7.78 -8.15 2.95
N PRO A 71 -6.93 -9.14 2.57
CA PRO A 71 -7.32 -10.54 2.69
C PRO A 71 -7.45 -10.98 4.15
N GLN A 72 -6.63 -10.47 5.07
CA GLN A 72 -6.73 -10.82 6.50
C GLN A 72 -8.04 -10.29 7.12
N LEU A 73 -8.42 -9.05 6.81
CA LEU A 73 -9.71 -8.51 7.22
C LEU A 73 -10.88 -9.28 6.56
N ALA A 74 -10.78 -9.60 5.28
CA ALA A 74 -11.80 -10.38 4.57
C ALA A 74 -11.98 -11.78 5.19
N GLU A 75 -10.89 -12.43 5.59
CA GLU A 75 -10.92 -13.69 6.32
C GLU A 75 -11.56 -13.53 7.69
N LEU A 76 -11.19 -12.51 8.46
CA LEU A 76 -11.78 -12.27 9.76
C LEU A 76 -13.29 -12.05 9.65
N VAL A 77 -13.75 -11.22 8.71
CA VAL A 77 -15.18 -11.03 8.43
C VAL A 77 -15.85 -12.35 8.05
N HIS A 78 -15.23 -13.14 7.18
CA HIS A 78 -15.77 -14.42 6.74
C HIS A 78 -15.91 -15.41 7.91
N GLU A 79 -14.90 -15.53 8.77
CA GLU A 79 -14.95 -16.41 9.95
C GLU A 79 -15.97 -15.93 10.99
N ARG A 80 -16.02 -14.63 11.29
CA ARG A 80 -17.00 -14.08 12.24
C ARG A 80 -18.44 -14.30 11.76
N ASN A 81 -18.71 -14.11 10.47
CA ASN A 81 -20.03 -14.35 9.89
C ASN A 81 -20.52 -15.80 10.05
N LYS A 82 -19.64 -16.81 10.10
CA LYS A 82 -20.04 -18.22 10.33
C LYS A 82 -20.68 -18.45 11.70
N HIS A 83 -20.40 -17.58 12.66
CA HIS A 83 -20.86 -17.69 14.05
C HIS A 83 -21.95 -16.67 14.40
N LEU A 84 -22.42 -15.90 13.41
CA LEU A 84 -23.42 -14.86 13.59
C LEU A 84 -24.71 -15.19 12.85
N GLU A 85 -25.82 -14.65 13.34
CA GLU A 85 -27.09 -14.69 12.63
C GLU A 85 -27.02 -13.88 11.34
N ARG A 86 -27.77 -14.29 10.31
CA ARG A 86 -27.70 -13.68 8.97
C ARG A 86 -27.97 -12.17 8.98
N ASN A 87 -28.82 -11.69 9.88
CA ASN A 87 -29.13 -10.26 10.04
C ASN A 87 -28.00 -9.47 10.74
N GLN A 88 -26.96 -10.13 11.26
CA GLN A 88 -25.77 -9.53 11.88
C GLN A 88 -24.55 -9.59 10.96
N HIS A 89 -24.64 -10.26 9.81
CA HIS A 89 -23.52 -10.40 8.87
C HIS A 89 -23.11 -9.05 8.28
N ILE A 90 -21.80 -8.91 8.04
CA ILE A 90 -21.29 -7.97 7.04
C ILE A 90 -21.42 -8.68 5.69
N ASN A 91 -22.19 -8.11 4.75
CA ASN A 91 -22.47 -8.72 3.44
C ASN A 91 -21.28 -8.63 2.46
N LEU A 92 -20.15 -9.23 2.86
CA LEU A 92 -18.90 -9.26 2.09
C LEU A 92 -19.08 -10.11 0.81
N LYS A 93 -18.86 -9.50 -0.35
CA LYS A 93 -18.96 -10.16 -1.66
C LYS A 93 -17.60 -10.43 -2.30
N GLY A 94 -16.59 -9.69 -1.92
CA GLY A 94 -15.27 -9.83 -2.50
C GLY A 94 -14.30 -8.75 -2.06
N PHE A 95 -13.12 -8.80 -2.65
CA PHE A 95 -12.07 -7.84 -2.34
C PHE A 95 -11.16 -7.59 -3.54
N VAL A 96 -10.53 -6.42 -3.53
CA VAL A 96 -9.69 -5.92 -4.62
C VAL A 96 -8.38 -5.41 -4.06
N VAL A 97 -7.26 -5.92 -4.58
CA VAL A 97 -5.93 -5.44 -4.20
C VAL A 97 -5.18 -4.92 -5.43
N GLY A 98 -4.70 -3.69 -5.36
CA GLY A 98 -3.87 -3.03 -6.37
C GLY A 98 -2.40 -3.08 -5.98
N ASN A 99 -1.51 -3.37 -6.93
CA ASN A 99 -0.05 -3.29 -6.80
C ASN A 99 0.44 -3.72 -5.42
N ALA A 100 0.09 -4.94 -5.04
CA ALA A 100 0.12 -5.35 -3.64
C ALA A 100 1.24 -6.35 -3.34
N ILE A 101 1.82 -6.21 -2.14
CA ILE A 101 2.70 -7.19 -1.50
C ILE A 101 1.83 -8.32 -0.97
N THR A 102 2.20 -9.56 -1.27
CA THR A 102 1.40 -10.74 -0.91
C THR A 102 2.23 -11.93 -0.48
N ASP A 103 3.49 -12.00 -0.92
CA ASP A 103 4.41 -13.10 -0.66
C ASP A 103 5.84 -12.59 -0.83
N GLU A 104 6.54 -12.42 0.29
CA GLU A 104 7.84 -11.74 0.32
C GLU A 104 8.86 -12.37 -0.62
N TYR A 105 8.91 -13.71 -0.70
CA TYR A 105 9.80 -14.41 -1.62
C TYR A 105 9.61 -13.97 -3.08
N TYR A 106 8.35 -13.90 -3.54
CA TYR A 106 8.07 -13.56 -4.93
C TYR A 106 8.16 -12.07 -5.19
N ASP A 107 7.77 -11.25 -4.21
CA ASP A 107 7.75 -9.80 -4.37
C ASP A 107 9.18 -9.22 -4.36
N GLU A 108 10.06 -9.67 -3.45
CA GLU A 108 11.49 -9.28 -3.41
C GLU A 108 12.26 -9.74 -4.65
N LYS A 109 12.14 -11.02 -4.98
CA LYS A 109 12.77 -11.57 -6.18
C LYS A 109 12.35 -10.80 -7.44
N ALA A 110 11.07 -10.47 -7.53
CA ALA A 110 10.55 -9.78 -8.70
C ALA A 110 10.91 -8.29 -8.74
N LEU A 111 11.20 -7.66 -7.61
CA LEU A 111 11.75 -6.30 -7.55
C LEU A 111 13.13 -6.27 -8.22
N VAL A 112 14.00 -7.22 -7.88
CA VAL A 112 15.35 -7.35 -8.46
C VAL A 112 15.29 -7.71 -9.95
N GLU A 113 14.46 -8.70 -10.33
CA GLU A 113 14.27 -9.08 -11.74
C GLU A 113 13.70 -7.94 -12.60
N PHE A 114 12.76 -7.15 -12.05
CA PHE A 114 12.26 -5.98 -12.74
C PHE A 114 13.37 -4.95 -12.92
N ALA A 115 14.11 -4.61 -11.85
CA ALA A 115 15.19 -3.63 -11.88
C ALA A 115 16.17 -3.95 -13.02
N TRP A 116 16.56 -5.22 -13.13
CA TRP A 116 17.46 -5.69 -14.16
C TRP A 116 16.85 -5.62 -15.56
N SER A 117 15.64 -6.17 -15.74
CA SER A 117 14.97 -6.19 -17.05
C SER A 117 14.57 -4.81 -17.59
N HIS A 118 14.56 -3.79 -16.73
CA HIS A 118 14.27 -2.40 -17.09
C HIS A 118 15.50 -1.50 -17.08
N SER A 119 16.70 -2.08 -17.05
CA SER A 119 17.99 -1.37 -17.09
C SER A 119 18.18 -0.38 -15.95
N VAL A 120 17.56 -0.64 -14.80
CA VAL A 120 17.81 0.12 -13.56
C VAL A 120 19.11 -0.35 -12.90
N ILE A 121 19.37 -1.66 -12.90
CA ILE A 121 20.62 -2.25 -12.39
C ILE A 121 21.38 -2.96 -13.51
N SER A 122 22.70 -3.09 -13.34
CA SER A 122 23.57 -3.80 -14.27
C SER A 122 23.50 -5.32 -14.11
N ASP A 123 23.97 -6.07 -15.12
CA ASP A 123 24.12 -7.53 -15.06
C ASP A 123 24.99 -7.97 -13.86
N GLN A 124 26.01 -7.18 -13.52
CA GLN A 124 26.91 -7.45 -12.40
C GLN A 124 26.17 -7.39 -11.06
N ILE A 125 25.35 -6.36 -10.83
CA ILE A 125 24.55 -6.23 -9.60
C ILE A 125 23.52 -7.37 -9.54
N TYR A 126 22.84 -7.64 -10.66
CA TYR A 126 21.83 -8.70 -10.74
C TYR A 126 22.39 -10.09 -10.40
N GLU A 127 23.51 -10.48 -11.00
CA GLU A 127 24.14 -11.77 -10.69
C GLU A 127 24.75 -11.80 -9.28
N HIS A 128 25.22 -10.65 -8.76
CA HIS A 128 25.69 -10.59 -7.37
C HIS A 128 24.56 -10.90 -6.38
N VAL A 129 23.43 -10.20 -6.48
CA VAL A 129 22.24 -10.41 -5.62
C VAL A 129 21.77 -11.86 -5.71
N LYS A 130 21.64 -12.40 -6.93
CA LYS A 130 21.21 -13.79 -7.15
C LYS A 130 22.12 -14.84 -6.52
N ASN A 131 23.41 -14.54 -6.34
CA ASN A 131 24.38 -15.45 -5.74
C ASN A 131 24.39 -15.39 -4.21
N VAL A 132 24.14 -14.22 -3.61
CA VAL A 132 24.28 -14.01 -2.15
C VAL A 132 22.94 -14.00 -1.41
N CYS A 133 21.83 -13.69 -2.09
CA CYS A 133 20.51 -13.59 -1.48
C CYS A 133 19.71 -14.88 -1.59
N ASP A 134 19.17 -15.33 -0.45
CA ASP A 134 18.12 -16.35 -0.40
C ASP A 134 16.81 -15.73 0.09
N PHE A 135 15.97 -15.29 -0.85
CA PHE A 135 14.67 -14.65 -0.57
C PHE A 135 13.65 -15.58 0.10
N ARG A 136 13.97 -16.86 0.35
CA ARG A 136 13.10 -17.77 1.12
C ARG A 136 13.24 -17.54 2.62
N LEU A 137 14.29 -16.85 3.05
CA LEU A 137 14.53 -16.52 4.44
C LEU A 137 13.70 -15.29 4.82
N PRO A 138 13.18 -15.23 6.06
CA PRO A 138 12.41 -14.08 6.53
C PRO A 138 13.27 -12.82 6.74
N TYR A 139 14.59 -12.99 6.85
CA TYR A 139 15.55 -11.90 7.04
C TYR A 139 16.75 -12.08 6.12
N PHE A 140 17.26 -10.98 5.58
CA PHE A 140 18.47 -10.99 4.78
C PHE A 140 19.71 -11.19 5.66
N THR A 141 20.69 -11.92 5.12
CA THR A 141 22.05 -11.96 5.66
C THR A 141 22.72 -10.61 5.40
N ASN A 142 23.75 -10.26 6.17
CA ASN A 142 24.49 -9.01 5.95
C ASN A 142 24.99 -8.87 4.50
N GLU A 143 25.51 -9.96 3.92
CA GLU A 143 25.96 -9.98 2.52
C GLU A 143 24.82 -9.72 1.53
N CYS A 144 23.62 -10.25 1.80
CA CYS A 144 22.45 -9.97 0.96
C CYS A 144 21.95 -8.55 1.14
N THR A 145 21.94 -8.03 2.37
CA THR A 145 21.62 -6.62 2.66
C THR A 145 22.53 -5.69 1.86
N ASP A 146 23.86 -5.89 1.94
CA ASP A 146 24.82 -5.08 1.19
C ASP A 146 24.58 -5.14 -0.33
N ALA A 147 24.20 -6.31 -0.86
CA ALA A 147 23.89 -6.47 -2.28
C ALA A 147 22.56 -5.79 -2.67
N MET A 148 21.54 -5.86 -1.81
CA MET A 148 20.25 -5.20 -2.02
C MET A 148 20.38 -3.67 -1.92
N ASP A 149 21.25 -3.15 -1.06
CA ASP A 149 21.54 -1.73 -0.96
C ASP A 149 22.06 -1.15 -2.29
N LEU A 150 22.83 -1.94 -3.06
CA LEU A 150 23.25 -1.54 -4.42
C LEU A 150 22.07 -1.38 -5.38
N VAL A 151 21.03 -2.21 -5.23
CA VAL A 151 19.79 -2.11 -6.00
C VAL A 151 19.02 -0.87 -5.55
N TYR A 152 18.83 -0.68 -4.24
CA TYR A 152 18.10 0.45 -3.68
C TYR A 152 18.73 1.80 -4.00
N THR A 153 20.06 1.89 -3.99
CA THR A 153 20.80 3.10 -4.39
C THR A 153 20.48 3.54 -5.83
N GLN A 154 20.15 2.62 -6.75
CA GLN A 154 19.74 3.02 -8.09
C GLN A 154 18.38 3.73 -8.09
N TYR A 155 17.49 3.36 -7.16
CA TYR A 155 16.20 4.02 -6.97
C TYR A 155 16.30 5.41 -6.37
N ASP A 156 17.43 5.81 -5.81
CA ASP A 156 17.65 7.20 -5.40
C ASP A 156 17.66 8.16 -6.60
N THR A 157 17.82 7.67 -7.83
CA THR A 157 17.87 8.52 -9.03
C THR A 157 16.57 8.54 -9.83
N ILE A 158 15.63 7.65 -9.52
CA ILE A 158 14.36 7.48 -10.26
C ILE A 158 13.18 7.36 -9.30
N ASP A 159 11.96 7.31 -9.82
CA ASP A 159 10.76 7.07 -9.01
C ASP A 159 10.43 5.57 -8.98
N ILE A 160 10.51 4.92 -7.81
CA ILE A 160 10.22 3.49 -7.62
C ILE A 160 8.72 3.15 -7.84
N PHE A 161 7.83 4.11 -7.69
CA PHE A 161 6.39 3.90 -7.93
C PHE A 161 6.05 3.99 -9.42
N ASN A 162 6.90 4.67 -10.20
CA ASN A 162 6.79 4.77 -11.66
C ASN A 162 8.14 5.08 -12.33
N VAL A 163 8.85 4.05 -12.80
CA VAL A 163 10.23 4.20 -13.37
C VAL A 163 10.32 5.08 -14.62
N TYR A 164 9.18 5.43 -15.22
CA TYR A 164 9.11 6.31 -16.38
C TYR A 164 8.64 7.73 -16.04
N ALA A 165 8.33 8.00 -14.78
CA ALA A 165 8.00 9.33 -14.29
C ALA A 165 9.26 10.11 -13.91
N PRO A 166 9.22 11.46 -13.98
CA PRO A 166 10.27 12.26 -13.36
C PRO A 166 10.31 12.04 -11.84
N LYS A 167 11.49 12.10 -11.23
CA LYS A 167 11.62 12.12 -9.77
C LYS A 167 11.07 13.43 -9.20
N CYS A 168 10.45 13.38 -8.03
CA CYS A 168 10.13 14.59 -7.27
C CYS A 168 11.39 15.20 -6.65
N ASN A 169 11.60 16.50 -6.86
CA ASN A 169 12.73 17.26 -6.29
C ASN A 169 12.33 18.15 -5.11
N ALA A 170 11.06 18.12 -4.69
CA ALA A 170 10.64 18.79 -3.47
C ALA A 170 11.21 18.04 -2.26
N PRO A 171 11.46 18.73 -1.13
CA PRO A 171 11.69 18.06 0.14
C PRO A 171 10.40 17.31 0.51
N THR A 172 10.32 16.05 0.10
CA THR A 172 9.25 15.14 0.51
C THR A 172 9.67 14.52 1.84
N ASP A 173 8.74 14.47 2.80
CA ASP A 173 8.85 13.49 3.89
C ASP A 173 9.01 12.11 3.22
N GLU A 174 10.11 11.43 3.54
CA GLU A 174 10.75 10.28 2.86
C GLU A 174 9.89 9.00 2.69
N CYS A 175 8.55 9.05 2.64
CA CYS A 175 7.74 7.84 2.51
C CYS A 175 7.87 7.18 1.13
N ALA A 176 8.66 7.78 0.23
CA ALA A 176 9.07 7.18 -1.04
C ALA A 176 10.45 6.50 -0.99
N LEU A 177 11.26 6.75 0.04
CA LEU A 177 12.66 6.36 0.11
C LEU A 177 13.09 6.17 1.57
N SER A 178 12.75 5.05 2.19
CA SER A 178 13.47 4.59 3.38
C SER A 178 14.08 3.23 3.05
N LEU A 179 15.26 3.27 2.43
CA LEU A 179 16.23 2.18 2.41
C LEU A 179 17.68 2.63 2.19
N SER A 180 17.97 3.92 2.06
CA SER A 180 19.36 4.41 2.07
C SER A 180 19.44 5.82 2.64
N SER A 181 20.18 5.92 3.75
CA SER A 181 20.59 7.22 4.30
C SER A 181 21.76 7.78 3.49
N VAL A 182 21.75 9.11 3.33
CA VAL A 182 22.88 10.00 2.95
C VAL A 182 23.25 10.12 1.46
N SER A 183 22.93 11.27 0.84
CA SER A 183 23.90 12.37 0.58
C SER A 183 23.41 13.32 -0.51
N SER A 184 23.54 14.62 -0.23
CA SER A 184 23.25 15.74 -1.11
C SER A 184 24.27 15.86 -2.25
N VAL A 185 23.81 15.74 -3.50
CA VAL A 185 24.54 16.26 -4.66
C VAL A 185 23.62 17.18 -5.46
N GLU A 186 23.82 18.47 -5.22
CA GLU A 186 23.25 19.57 -5.98
C GLU A 186 23.87 19.58 -7.39
N THR A 187 23.07 19.40 -8.44
CA THR A 187 23.53 19.80 -9.79
C THR A 187 22.45 20.52 -10.60
N ASN A 188 22.85 21.70 -11.03
CA ASN A 188 22.17 22.57 -11.98
C ASN A 188 21.91 21.87 -13.32
N ALA A 189 20.65 21.54 -13.61
CA ALA A 189 20.23 21.15 -14.96
C ALA A 189 19.06 22.01 -15.45
N LYS A 190 19.33 23.29 -15.69
CA LYS A 190 18.47 24.13 -16.54
C LYS A 190 18.62 23.69 -18.01
N LYS A 191 17.49 23.25 -18.59
CA LYS A 191 17.08 23.30 -20.01
C LYS A 191 17.02 21.96 -20.77
N LYS A 192 15.85 21.79 -21.42
CA LYS A 192 15.48 20.92 -22.54
C LYS A 192 15.01 19.48 -22.22
N PHE A 193 13.88 19.36 -21.51
CA PHE A 193 12.94 18.27 -21.77
C PHE A 193 11.76 18.78 -22.60
N LYS A 194 11.93 18.76 -23.92
CA LYS A 194 10.82 18.90 -24.87
C LYS A 194 9.89 17.69 -24.67
N ARG A 195 8.74 17.93 -24.03
CA ARG A 195 7.50 17.12 -24.09
C ARG A 195 7.71 15.61 -24.11
N LEU A 196 8.19 15.01 -23.01
CA LEU A 196 7.70 13.68 -22.67
C LEU A 196 6.20 13.84 -22.42
N ARG A 197 5.39 13.23 -23.28
CA ARG A 197 3.94 13.24 -23.16
C ARG A 197 3.60 12.40 -21.92
N MET A 198 3.40 13.06 -20.78
CA MET A 198 3.01 12.46 -19.51
C MET A 198 1.63 11.80 -19.72
N SER A 199 1.64 10.53 -20.12
CA SER A 199 0.41 9.78 -20.27
C SER A 199 -0.06 9.42 -18.87
N SER A 200 -1.19 9.99 -18.47
CA SER A 200 -1.97 9.64 -17.26
C SER A 200 -1.44 10.23 -15.95
N GLY A 201 -2.23 11.14 -15.36
CA GLY A 201 -2.53 11.42 -13.93
C GLY A 201 -1.57 11.14 -12.76
N TYR A 202 -0.34 10.70 -12.96
CA TYR A 202 0.60 10.42 -11.89
C TYR A 202 1.46 11.65 -11.61
N ASP A 203 1.38 12.15 -10.38
CA ASP A 203 2.22 13.23 -9.87
C ASP A 203 3.18 12.65 -8.84
N PRO A 204 4.51 12.61 -9.09
CA PRO A 204 5.48 12.08 -8.14
C PRO A 204 5.62 12.94 -6.86
N CYS A 205 5.14 14.20 -6.88
CA CYS A 205 5.21 15.13 -5.75
C CYS A 205 3.89 15.26 -4.98
N TYR A 206 2.91 14.37 -5.25
CA TYR A 206 1.54 14.48 -4.74
C TYR A 206 1.45 14.57 -3.21
N SER A 207 2.35 13.91 -2.47
CA SER A 207 2.35 13.87 -1.00
C SER A 207 2.35 15.28 -0.37
N THR A 208 3.22 16.17 -0.84
CA THR A 208 3.36 17.55 -0.33
C THR A 208 2.04 18.32 -0.42
N HIS A 209 1.38 18.29 -1.58
CA HIS A 209 0.13 19.00 -1.81
C HIS A 209 -1.03 18.46 -0.96
N ILE A 210 -1.02 17.16 -0.70
CA ILE A 210 -2.04 16.50 0.14
C ILE A 210 -1.82 16.86 1.61
N GLU A 211 -0.59 16.82 2.10
CA GLU A 211 -0.28 17.22 3.48
C GLU A 211 -0.59 18.70 3.72
N ASP A 212 -0.21 19.58 2.79
CA ASP A 212 -0.56 21.01 2.88
C ASP A 212 -2.08 21.21 2.99
N TYR A 213 -2.86 20.44 2.24
CA TYR A 213 -4.32 20.53 2.26
C TYR A 213 -4.92 20.01 3.56
N PHE A 214 -4.57 18.80 4.00
CA PHE A 214 -5.13 18.19 5.22
C PHE A 214 -4.65 18.87 6.51
N ASN A 215 -3.54 19.59 6.47
CA ASN A 215 -3.04 20.39 7.60
C ASN A 215 -3.68 21.77 7.73
N ARG A 216 -4.53 22.18 6.78
CA ARG A 216 -5.30 23.41 6.93
C ARG A 216 -6.33 23.28 8.06
N ILE A 217 -6.34 24.27 8.94
CA ILE A 217 -7.25 24.32 10.10
C ILE A 217 -8.73 24.28 9.68
N ASP A 218 -9.08 24.96 8.60
CA ASP A 218 -10.46 24.98 8.11
C ASP A 218 -10.87 23.62 7.51
N VAL A 219 -9.96 22.92 6.82
CA VAL A 219 -10.16 21.56 6.32
C VAL A 219 -10.36 20.58 7.48
N GLN A 220 -9.50 20.58 8.49
CA GLN A 220 -9.64 19.69 9.65
C GLN A 220 -10.98 19.91 10.37
N LYS A 221 -11.39 21.18 10.56
CA LYS A 221 -12.69 21.52 11.14
C LYS A 221 -13.87 20.97 10.34
N LEU A 222 -13.83 21.08 9.01
CA LEU A 222 -14.89 20.59 8.11
C LEU A 222 -14.98 19.06 8.07
N LEU A 223 -13.84 18.37 8.20
CA LEU A 223 -13.80 16.91 8.30
C LEU A 223 -14.20 16.41 9.70
N HIS A 224 -14.43 17.32 10.65
CA HIS A 224 -14.56 17.01 12.07
C HIS A 224 -13.35 16.23 12.63
N ALA A 225 -12.20 16.36 11.97
CA ALA A 225 -10.94 15.81 12.42
C ALA A 225 -10.29 16.79 13.41
N ASN A 226 -9.69 16.26 14.48
CA ASN A 226 -8.92 17.06 15.43
C ASN A 226 -9.67 18.22 16.13
N VAL A 227 -11.00 18.21 16.11
CA VAL A 227 -11.82 19.31 16.68
C VAL A 227 -11.66 19.49 18.19
N SER A 228 -11.19 18.45 18.86
CA SER A 228 -10.97 18.39 20.30
C SER A 228 -9.52 18.68 20.72
N GLY A 229 -8.59 18.80 19.77
CA GLY A 229 -7.16 19.01 20.06
C GLY A 229 -6.42 17.80 20.64
N TRP A 230 -6.98 16.59 20.52
CA TRP A 230 -6.40 15.34 21.07
C TRP A 230 -5.24 14.81 20.22
N ILE A 231 -5.16 15.14 18.92
CA ILE A 231 -4.01 14.81 18.09
C ILE A 231 -2.90 15.79 18.47
N LYS A 232 -2.00 15.36 19.37
CA LYS A 232 -0.79 16.11 19.73
C LYS A 232 -0.05 16.41 18.43
N ASP A 233 0.31 17.67 18.25
CA ASP A 233 1.00 18.26 17.09
C ASP A 233 0.14 18.57 15.85
N ARG A 234 -1.13 18.12 15.79
CA ARG A 234 -2.12 18.45 14.72
C ARG A 234 -1.69 18.17 13.28
N ARG A 235 -0.51 17.58 13.07
CA ARG A 235 0.06 17.37 11.75
C ARG A 235 -0.40 16.03 11.21
N TRP A 236 -1.22 16.10 10.19
CA TRP A 236 -1.52 14.98 9.32
C TRP A 236 -0.33 14.77 8.37
N THR A 237 0.14 13.54 8.27
CA THR A 237 1.18 13.14 7.30
C THR A 237 0.65 11.99 6.46
N ILE A 238 1.17 11.85 5.24
CA ILE A 238 0.75 10.79 4.33
C ILE A 238 1.09 9.39 4.87
N CYS A 239 2.21 9.30 5.58
CA CYS A 239 2.69 8.10 6.26
C CYS A 239 3.18 8.45 7.66
N SER A 240 3.12 7.49 8.58
CA SER A 240 3.59 7.67 9.96
C SER A 240 4.80 6.77 10.22
N TYR A 241 5.99 7.36 10.31
CA TYR A 241 7.24 6.62 10.58
C TYR A 241 7.24 5.89 11.91
N SER A 242 6.70 6.54 12.94
CA SER A 242 6.58 5.89 14.25
C SER A 242 5.73 4.63 14.18
N ILE A 243 4.75 4.57 13.27
CA ILE A 243 3.97 3.35 13.06
C ILE A 243 4.80 2.34 12.27
N PHE A 244 5.41 2.76 11.16
CA PHE A 244 6.25 1.90 10.33
C PHE A 244 7.37 1.21 11.12
N ASP A 245 8.13 1.96 11.91
CA ASP A 245 9.28 1.45 12.67
C ASP A 245 8.88 0.49 13.81
N ASN A 246 7.66 0.64 14.34
CA ASN A 246 7.14 -0.19 15.42
C ASN A 246 6.22 -1.32 14.93
N TYR A 247 5.99 -1.42 13.62
CA TYR A 247 5.10 -2.41 13.05
C TYR A 247 5.80 -3.77 12.93
N ASP A 248 5.21 -4.81 13.50
CA ASP A 248 5.70 -6.18 13.40
C ASP A 248 5.24 -6.82 12.08
N ILE A 249 6.12 -6.76 11.07
CA ILE A 249 5.97 -7.43 9.78
C ILE A 249 6.50 -8.87 9.91
N SER A 250 5.71 -9.75 10.53
CA SER A 250 6.08 -11.17 10.72
C SER A 250 5.42 -12.13 9.74
N ILE A 251 4.39 -11.70 9.02
CA ILE A 251 3.66 -12.56 8.08
C ILE A 251 4.37 -12.57 6.74
N PHE A 252 5.02 -13.69 6.40
CA PHE A 252 5.79 -13.83 5.17
C PHE A 252 4.93 -13.96 3.90
N SER A 253 3.73 -14.55 4.00
CA SER A 253 2.86 -14.76 2.85
C SER A 253 1.40 -14.92 3.27
N VAL A 254 0.53 -14.17 2.61
CA VAL A 254 -0.93 -14.24 2.78
C VAL A 254 -1.61 -15.10 1.72
N ARG A 255 -0.85 -15.73 0.81
CA ARG A 255 -1.40 -16.49 -0.33
C ARG A 255 -2.37 -17.59 0.07
N HIS A 256 -2.14 -18.23 1.22
CA HIS A 256 -3.03 -19.25 1.78
C HIS A 256 -4.43 -18.70 2.11
N ILE A 257 -4.52 -17.45 2.54
CA ILE A 257 -5.78 -16.76 2.83
C ILE A 257 -6.55 -16.51 1.54
N TYR A 258 -5.86 -16.09 0.47
CA TYR A 258 -6.47 -15.94 -0.85
C TYR A 258 -7.13 -17.25 -1.32
N ASP A 259 -6.41 -18.37 -1.23
CA ASP A 259 -6.93 -19.69 -1.62
C ASP A 259 -8.16 -20.09 -0.80
N LYS A 260 -8.14 -19.80 0.51
CA LYS A 260 -9.27 -20.06 1.42
C LYS A 260 -10.50 -19.24 1.03
N LEU A 261 -10.36 -17.94 0.80
CA LEU A 261 -11.47 -17.04 0.47
C LEU A 261 -12.09 -17.34 -0.90
N ILE A 262 -11.26 -17.71 -1.88
CA ILE A 262 -11.74 -18.13 -3.20
C ILE A 262 -12.58 -19.40 -3.09
N LYS A 263 -12.11 -20.40 -2.32
CA LYS A 263 -12.89 -21.64 -2.05
C LYS A 263 -14.21 -21.35 -1.33
N ALA A 264 -14.27 -20.28 -0.53
CA ALA A 264 -15.47 -19.81 0.13
C ALA A 264 -16.44 -19.03 -0.79
N GLY A 265 -16.10 -18.84 -2.07
CA GLY A 265 -16.97 -18.20 -3.07
C GLY A 265 -16.86 -16.66 -3.13
N LEU A 266 -15.86 -16.06 -2.47
CA LEU A 266 -15.61 -14.62 -2.57
C LEU A 266 -14.96 -14.26 -3.90
N THR A 267 -15.43 -13.18 -4.53
CA THR A 267 -14.83 -12.68 -5.78
C THR A 267 -13.55 -11.93 -5.47
N ARG A 268 -12.45 -12.28 -6.16
CA ARG A 268 -11.16 -11.60 -6.05
C ARG A 268 -10.80 -10.89 -7.35
N THR A 269 -10.35 -9.64 -7.25
CA THR A 269 -9.61 -8.98 -8.32
C THR A 269 -8.23 -8.54 -7.81
N GLN A 270 -7.16 -9.06 -8.42
CA GLN A 270 -5.81 -8.52 -8.22
C GLN A 270 -5.40 -7.74 -9.46
N ARG A 271 -4.98 -6.49 -9.25
CA ARG A 271 -4.51 -5.60 -10.32
C ARG A 271 -3.05 -5.27 -10.09
N ARG A 272 -2.23 -5.37 -11.14
CA ARG A 272 -0.84 -4.91 -11.12
C ARG A 272 -0.58 -4.02 -12.33
N GLU A 273 0.14 -2.94 -12.12
CA GLU A 273 0.53 -2.01 -13.16
C GLU A 273 1.94 -2.28 -13.67
N ARG A 274 2.18 -2.03 -14.96
CA ARG A 274 3.45 -2.40 -15.60
C ARG A 274 4.60 -1.43 -15.33
N ARG A 275 4.33 -0.24 -14.78
CA ARG A 275 5.35 0.80 -14.57
C ARG A 275 5.88 0.86 -13.15
N THR A 276 5.34 0.03 -12.26
CA THR A 276 5.54 0.12 -10.83
C THR A 276 6.43 -1.00 -10.32
N LEU A 277 7.33 -0.62 -9.41
CA LEU A 277 8.32 -1.50 -8.81
C LEU A 277 8.09 -1.81 -7.34
N SER A 278 7.40 -0.94 -6.61
CA SER A 278 7.14 -1.07 -5.16
C SER A 278 6.51 -2.41 -4.76
N CYS A 279 5.92 -3.16 -5.69
CA CYS A 279 5.61 -4.58 -5.52
C CYS A 279 6.00 -5.32 -6.81
N GLY A 280 7.14 -6.02 -6.78
CA GLY A 280 7.77 -6.64 -7.96
C GLY A 280 6.81 -7.46 -8.84
N MET A 281 7.12 -7.58 -10.14
CA MET A 281 6.30 -8.36 -11.09
C MET A 281 6.50 -9.88 -10.98
N GLY A 282 6.10 -10.49 -9.86
CA GLY A 282 6.03 -11.95 -9.69
C GLY A 282 4.82 -12.58 -10.39
N LYS A 283 4.92 -13.86 -10.79
CA LYS A 283 3.82 -14.62 -11.41
C LYS A 283 2.69 -14.89 -10.39
N SER A 284 1.73 -13.97 -10.27
CA SER A 284 0.45 -14.25 -9.61
C SER A 284 -0.49 -15.05 -10.53
N LEU A 285 -1.33 -15.90 -9.94
CA LEU A 285 -2.45 -16.55 -10.61
C LEU A 285 -3.51 -15.49 -10.96
N SER A 286 -3.79 -15.34 -12.26
CA SER A 286 -4.79 -14.46 -12.91
C SER A 286 -4.76 -12.94 -12.58
N PRO A 287 -3.63 -12.23 -12.80
CA PRO A 287 -3.58 -10.77 -12.66
C PRO A 287 -4.24 -10.05 -13.84
N THR A 288 -5.12 -9.10 -13.54
CA THR A 288 -5.58 -8.11 -14.53
C THR A 288 -4.50 -7.05 -14.70
N ARG A 289 -3.96 -6.91 -15.92
CA ARG A 289 -2.85 -5.99 -16.23
C ARG A 289 -3.35 -4.66 -16.77
N ALA A 290 -2.97 -3.56 -16.13
CA ALA A 290 -3.17 -2.21 -16.67
C ALA A 290 -2.01 -1.80 -17.59
N ARG A 291 -2.31 -1.15 -18.72
CA ARG A 291 -1.29 -0.59 -19.63
C ARG A 291 -1.21 0.92 -19.40
N ARG A 292 -0.04 1.40 -18.96
CA ARG A 292 0.37 2.82 -18.84
C ARG A 292 0.07 3.55 -17.52
N ALA A 293 -0.25 2.80 -16.46
CA ALA A 293 -0.43 3.34 -15.12
C ALA A 293 0.80 3.09 -14.22
N GLY A 294 1.02 3.96 -13.22
CA GLY A 294 2.03 3.83 -12.15
C GLY A 294 1.36 3.84 -10.75
N HIS A 295 2.08 3.47 -9.68
CA HIS A 295 1.57 2.74 -8.49
C HIS A 295 0.18 3.15 -7.98
N LEU A 296 -0.10 4.45 -7.96
CA LEU A 296 -1.27 5.12 -7.36
C LEU A 296 -2.37 5.51 -8.35
N GLN A 297 -2.57 4.79 -9.45
CA GLN A 297 -3.55 5.18 -10.47
C GLN A 297 -4.87 4.39 -10.38
N PRO A 298 -5.98 5.03 -9.98
CA PRO A 298 -7.31 4.49 -10.18
C PRO A 298 -7.69 4.55 -11.67
N GLU A 299 -7.27 3.57 -12.47
CA GLU A 299 -7.73 3.43 -13.85
C GLU A 299 -9.13 2.79 -13.93
N ARG A 300 -10.00 3.31 -14.80
CA ARG A 300 -11.38 2.81 -15.02
C ARG A 300 -11.43 1.30 -15.29
N THR A 301 -12.02 0.52 -14.40
CA THR A 301 -12.37 -0.89 -14.61
C THR A 301 -13.76 -1.02 -15.23
N ARG A 302 -13.88 -1.78 -16.33
CA ARG A 302 -15.13 -2.50 -16.65
C ARG A 302 -15.01 -3.85 -15.95
N LEU A 303 -15.81 -4.07 -14.92
CA LEU A 303 -16.02 -5.41 -14.36
C LEU A 303 -16.70 -6.25 -15.44
N GLY A 304 -16.07 -7.36 -15.82
CA GLY A 304 -16.63 -8.32 -16.78
C GLY A 304 -17.79 -9.08 -16.14
N SER A 305 -18.85 -9.24 -16.93
CA SER A 305 -20.03 -10.08 -16.70
C SER A 305 -19.68 -11.56 -16.55
#